data_AF-S6SUG4-F1
#
_entry.id   AF-S6SUG4-F1
#
_cell.length_a   1.000
_cell.length_b   1.000
_cell.length_c   1.000
_cell.angle_alpha   90.00
_cell.angle_beta   90.00
_cell.angle_gamma   90.00
#
_symmetry.space_group_name_H-M   'P 1'
#
loop_
_entity.id
_entity.type
_entity.pdbx_description
1 polymer ?
#
loop_
_entity_poly.entity_id
_entity_poly.type
_entity_poly.pdbx_seq_one_letter_code
_entity_poly.pdbx_strand_id
1 'polypeptide(L)'
;MFVDSRVKDSASLLAGVAPGAQVVELDATKDGLQQIADYLGSHQGVSSVQIIAHGNSGDLWLGNSYVSADNIAQRSALLAEIGNDMNVGGDILIYACNTAEGDTGLSFVDSLATLTGRDVAASTNRTGVGGDWDLEIATGSIESVSALSQQSMDAYQWGLATFTVTSTSNTGTGSLREALTNAQNGDIVTFSTGMTVALQSQLVVSKNITIDGDLNNDGVADVTLDGQNRTSVIRVNSGVTATLDGVIITRGVASTAGASSGATIAASDALGGGIN
;
A
#
# COMPACT_ATOMS: atom_id res chain seq x y z
N MET A 1 7.68 -14.53 9.04
CA MET A 1 7.59 -13.30 8.24
C MET A 1 6.26 -13.31 7.52
N PHE A 2 5.46 -12.27 7.72
CA PHE A 2 4.20 -12.05 7.06
C PHE A 2 4.37 -10.95 6.03
N VAL A 3 3.88 -11.15 4.83
CA VAL A 3 3.96 -10.15 3.75
C VAL A 3 2.56 -9.91 3.21
N ASP A 4 2.10 -8.66 3.21
CA ASP A 4 0.83 -8.32 2.57
C ASP A 4 0.92 -8.56 1.06
N SER A 5 -0.07 -9.21 0.46
CA SER A 5 -0.05 -9.54 -0.97
C SER A 5 -0.01 -8.32 -1.89
N ARG A 6 -0.34 -7.11 -1.39
CA ARG A 6 -0.23 -5.85 -2.15
C ARG A 6 1.19 -5.30 -2.20
N VAL A 7 2.12 -5.84 -1.41
CA VAL A 7 3.54 -5.48 -1.50
C VAL A 7 4.06 -5.85 -2.88
N LYS A 8 4.32 -4.82 -3.69
CA LYS A 8 4.66 -5.00 -5.09
C LYS A 8 5.99 -5.73 -5.27
N ASP A 9 6.00 -6.78 -6.09
CA ASP A 9 7.22 -7.56 -6.35
C ASP A 9 7.86 -8.12 -5.07
N SER A 10 7.04 -8.51 -4.09
CA SER A 10 7.50 -9.14 -2.84
C SER A 10 8.40 -10.36 -3.10
N ALA A 11 8.24 -11.07 -4.22
CA ALA A 11 9.09 -12.18 -4.62
C ALA A 11 10.58 -11.81 -4.70
N SER A 12 10.93 -10.59 -5.14
CA SER A 12 12.33 -10.15 -5.20
C SER A 12 12.94 -9.87 -3.82
N LEU A 13 12.13 -9.36 -2.89
CA LEU A 13 12.50 -9.27 -1.47
C LEU A 13 12.70 -10.65 -0.86
N LEU A 14 11.75 -11.54 -1.11
CA LEU A 14 11.68 -12.85 -0.47
C LEU A 14 12.76 -13.82 -0.97
N ALA A 15 13.40 -13.54 -2.11
CA ALA A 15 14.53 -14.31 -2.62
C ALA A 15 15.73 -14.36 -1.66
N GLY A 16 15.86 -13.38 -0.77
CA GLY A 16 16.94 -13.27 0.21
C GLY A 16 16.53 -13.59 1.64
N VAL A 17 15.44 -14.33 1.85
CA VAL A 17 14.98 -14.66 3.21
C VAL A 17 15.95 -15.61 3.92
N ALA A 18 16.24 -15.31 5.18
CA ALA A 18 17.15 -16.06 6.02
C ALA A 18 16.68 -17.53 6.20
N PRO A 19 17.61 -18.50 6.19
CA PRO A 19 17.27 -19.90 6.48
C PRO A 19 16.55 -20.05 7.82
N GLY A 20 15.46 -20.81 7.84
CA GLY A 20 14.65 -21.05 9.04
C GLY A 20 13.54 -20.03 9.27
N ALA A 21 13.52 -18.91 8.56
CA ALA A 21 12.35 -18.03 8.53
C ALA A 21 11.24 -18.63 7.67
N GLN A 22 10.03 -18.69 8.21
CA GLN A 22 8.83 -19.07 7.46
C GLN A 22 8.20 -17.80 6.88
N VAL A 23 7.79 -17.89 5.62
CA VAL A 23 7.13 -16.78 4.90
C VAL A 23 5.66 -17.13 4.72
N VAL A 24 4.80 -16.19 5.09
CA VAL A 24 3.35 -16.30 4.95
C VAL A 24 2.87 -15.06 4.20
N GLU A 25 2.24 -15.27 3.05
CA GLU A 25 1.58 -14.20 2.32
C GLU A 25 0.18 -13.98 2.92
N LEU A 26 -0.14 -12.73 3.26
CA LEU A 26 -1.46 -12.35 3.77
C LEU A 26 -2.40 -12.08 2.59
N ASP A 27 -3.54 -12.75 2.60
CA ASP A 27 -4.59 -12.58 1.60
C ASP A 27 -5.24 -11.19 1.73
N ALA A 28 -5.18 -10.42 0.65
CA ALA A 28 -5.78 -9.09 0.52
C ALA A 28 -7.28 -9.03 0.84
N THR A 29 -8.02 -10.15 0.70
CA THR A 29 -9.48 -10.21 0.91
C THR A 29 -9.89 -10.48 2.36
N LYS A 30 -8.95 -10.86 3.22
CA LYS A 30 -9.20 -11.26 4.61
C LYS A 30 -8.58 -10.28 5.58
N ASP A 31 -9.03 -10.31 6.83
CA ASP A 31 -8.40 -9.50 7.87
C ASP A 31 -6.97 -10.01 8.13
N GLY A 32 -5.97 -9.17 7.89
CA GLY A 32 -4.57 -9.59 7.97
C GLY A 32 -4.09 -9.89 9.38
N LEU A 33 -4.63 -9.21 10.39
CA LEU A 33 -4.28 -9.49 11.78
C LEU A 33 -4.86 -10.84 12.23
N GLN A 34 -6.05 -11.21 11.76
CA GLN A 34 -6.64 -12.51 12.03
C GLN A 34 -5.83 -13.63 11.39
N GLN A 35 -5.35 -13.42 10.16
CA GLN A 35 -4.48 -14.37 9.48
C GLN A 35 -3.16 -14.62 10.24
N ILE A 36 -2.57 -13.57 10.82
CA ILE A 36 -1.37 -13.69 11.65
C ILE A 36 -1.67 -14.54 12.90
N ALA A 37 -2.77 -14.24 13.61
CA ALA A 37 -3.17 -14.99 14.80
C ALA A 37 -3.43 -16.48 14.47
N ASP A 38 -4.23 -16.75 13.43
CA ASP A 38 -4.56 -18.12 13.00
C ASP A 38 -3.29 -18.93 12.65
N TYR A 39 -2.32 -18.28 11.99
CA TYR A 39 -1.05 -18.93 11.67
C TYR A 39 -0.25 -19.27 12.93
N LEU A 40 -0.11 -18.31 13.84
CA LEU A 40 0.66 -18.48 15.08
C LEU A 40 0.01 -19.47 16.06
N GLY A 41 -1.32 -19.59 16.07
CA GLY A 41 -2.03 -20.60 16.85
C GLY A 41 -1.65 -22.05 16.49
N SER A 42 -1.06 -22.27 15.32
CA SER A 42 -0.48 -23.56 14.90
C SER A 42 1.06 -23.57 14.81
N HIS A 43 1.71 -22.42 14.99
CA HIS A 43 3.16 -22.21 14.86
C HIS A 43 3.71 -21.42 16.05
N GLN A 44 3.39 -21.87 17.26
CA GLN A 44 3.77 -21.19 18.49
C GLN A 44 5.28 -21.22 18.76
N GLY A 45 5.73 -20.29 19.61
CA GLY A 45 7.11 -20.21 20.09
C GLY A 45 8.07 -19.61 19.07
N VAL A 46 7.59 -18.73 18.19
CA VAL A 46 8.46 -17.95 17.31
C VAL A 46 9.23 -16.89 18.12
N SER A 47 10.49 -16.66 17.75
CA SER A 47 11.33 -15.59 18.33
C SER A 47 10.99 -14.21 17.77
N SER A 48 10.46 -14.14 16.55
CA SER A 48 9.97 -12.89 16.00
C SER A 48 8.83 -13.05 15.01
N VAL A 49 8.02 -12.02 14.95
CA VAL A 49 7.04 -11.76 13.89
C VAL A 49 7.57 -10.57 13.10
N GLN A 50 7.83 -10.76 11.81
CA GLN A 50 8.27 -9.69 10.93
C GLN A 50 7.19 -9.45 9.89
N ILE A 51 6.76 -8.21 9.73
CA ILE A 51 5.64 -7.82 8.87
C ILE A 51 6.17 -6.89 7.79
N ILE A 52 5.90 -7.21 6.53
CA ILE A 52 6.16 -6.33 5.39
C ILE A 52 4.80 -5.96 4.80
N ALA A 53 4.49 -4.67 4.83
CA ALA A 53 3.21 -4.17 4.39
C ALA A 53 3.31 -2.70 4.01
N HIS A 54 2.24 -2.14 3.47
CA HIS A 54 2.15 -0.70 3.30
C HIS A 54 1.67 -0.02 4.59
N GLY A 55 2.12 1.21 4.84
CA GLY A 55 1.70 1.98 6.02
C GLY A 55 1.82 3.50 5.84
N ASN A 56 1.32 4.21 6.85
CA ASN A 56 1.48 5.64 7.12
C ASN A 56 1.56 5.88 8.64
N SER A 57 1.74 7.14 9.06
CA SER A 57 1.77 7.53 10.47
C SER A 57 0.59 6.96 11.27
N GLY A 58 0.91 6.01 12.16
CA GLY A 58 -0.04 5.36 13.05
C GLY A 58 -0.99 4.35 12.39
N ASP A 59 -0.66 3.85 11.20
CA ASP A 59 -1.42 2.78 10.56
C ASP A 59 -0.56 1.76 9.80
N LEU A 60 -1.15 0.59 9.57
CA LEU A 60 -0.59 -0.53 8.82
C LEU A 60 -1.71 -1.19 8.02
N TRP A 61 -1.50 -1.41 6.73
CA TRP A 61 -2.47 -2.09 5.87
C TRP A 61 -2.17 -3.59 5.81
N LEU A 62 -3.04 -4.40 6.41
CA LEU A 62 -2.91 -5.86 6.46
C LEU A 62 -4.19 -6.54 5.95
N GLY A 63 -4.08 -7.22 4.82
CA GLY A 63 -5.20 -7.82 4.13
C GLY A 63 -6.24 -6.76 3.77
N ASN A 64 -7.51 -6.99 4.05
CA ASN A 64 -8.58 -6.01 3.79
C ASN A 64 -8.74 -4.95 4.91
N SER A 65 -7.83 -4.92 5.89
CA SER A 65 -7.99 -4.14 7.12
C SER A 65 -6.83 -3.17 7.34
N TYR A 66 -7.15 -1.95 7.76
CA TYR A 66 -6.18 -1.04 8.37
C TYR A 66 -6.14 -1.34 9.86
N VAL A 67 -4.96 -1.64 10.40
CA VAL A 67 -4.71 -1.62 11.85
C VAL A 67 -4.13 -0.25 12.15
N SER A 68 -4.81 0.57 12.96
CA SER A 68 -4.42 1.97 13.17
C SER A 68 -4.63 2.43 14.61
N ALA A 69 -4.03 3.57 14.95
CA ALA A 69 -4.20 4.23 16.25
C ALA A 69 -5.67 4.40 16.67
N ASP A 70 -6.57 4.61 15.70
CA ASP A 70 -8.01 4.82 15.95
C ASP A 70 -8.77 3.53 16.28
N ASN A 71 -8.27 2.38 15.81
CA ASN A 71 -8.99 1.11 15.90
C ASN A 71 -8.25 0.00 16.67
N ILE A 72 -7.01 0.24 17.10
CA ILE A 72 -6.15 -0.78 17.70
C ILE A 72 -6.71 -1.33 19.02
N ALA A 73 -7.39 -0.49 19.82
CA ALA A 73 -7.97 -0.91 21.11
C ALA A 73 -9.05 -1.99 20.92
N GLN A 74 -9.82 -1.90 19.83
CA GLN A 74 -10.85 -2.86 19.44
C GLN A 74 -10.24 -4.19 18.97
N ARG A 75 -8.94 -4.20 18.63
CA ARG A 75 -8.18 -5.39 18.19
C ARG A 75 -7.42 -6.08 19.34
N SER A 76 -7.57 -5.61 20.57
CA SER A 76 -6.82 -6.06 21.75
C SER A 76 -6.81 -7.57 21.98
N ALA A 77 -7.96 -8.25 21.83
CA ALA A 77 -8.04 -9.70 22.03
C ALA A 77 -7.15 -10.47 21.04
N LEU A 78 -7.14 -10.04 19.78
CA LEU A 78 -6.38 -10.68 18.72
C LEU A 78 -4.88 -10.38 18.84
N LEU A 79 -4.52 -9.16 19.24
CA LEU A 79 -3.13 -8.79 19.52
C LEU A 79 -2.57 -9.57 20.71
N ALA A 80 -3.37 -9.77 21.76
CA ALA A 80 -2.98 -10.58 22.90
C ALA A 80 -2.76 -12.06 22.52
N GLU A 81 -3.60 -12.61 21.62
CA GLU A 81 -3.43 -13.97 21.08
C GLU A 81 -2.08 -14.10 20.34
N ILE A 82 -1.82 -13.21 19.38
CA ILE A 82 -0.54 -13.13 18.66
C ILE A 82 0.64 -13.09 19.62
N GLY A 83 0.57 -12.19 20.61
CA GLY A 83 1.58 -12.08 21.65
C GLY A 83 1.82 -13.39 22.40
N ASN A 84 0.75 -14.01 22.90
CA ASN A 84 0.81 -15.25 23.67
C ASN A 84 1.39 -16.43 22.90
N ASP A 85 1.19 -16.48 21.58
CA ASP A 85 1.75 -17.53 20.72
C ASP A 85 3.23 -17.31 20.38
N MET A 86 3.79 -16.12 20.63
CA MET A 86 5.22 -15.85 20.52
C MET A 86 5.98 -16.22 21.81
N ASN A 87 7.29 -16.45 21.70
CA ASN A 87 8.15 -16.63 22.87
C ASN A 87 8.11 -15.38 23.78
N VAL A 88 8.35 -15.60 25.07
CA VAL A 88 8.65 -14.50 26.01
C VAL A 88 9.92 -13.80 25.54
N GLY A 89 9.84 -12.47 25.39
CA GLY A 89 10.93 -11.66 24.81
C GLY A 89 11.08 -11.83 23.29
N GLY A 90 10.05 -12.31 22.59
CA GLY A 90 10.03 -12.26 21.13
C GLY A 90 9.65 -10.86 20.61
N ASP A 91 10.12 -10.54 19.41
CA ASP A 91 10.01 -9.19 18.83
C ASP A 91 9.05 -9.13 17.65
N ILE A 92 8.42 -7.98 17.46
CA ILE A 92 7.62 -7.65 16.28
C ILE A 92 8.33 -6.56 15.48
N LEU A 93 8.77 -6.87 14.26
CA LEU A 93 9.44 -5.92 13.37
C LEU A 93 8.48 -5.55 12.24
N ILE A 94 8.16 -4.26 12.12
CA ILE A 94 7.19 -3.74 11.14
C ILE A 94 7.94 -2.92 10.08
N TYR A 95 8.07 -3.49 8.89
CA TYR A 95 8.59 -2.84 7.70
C TYR A 95 7.41 -2.26 6.91
N ALA A 96 7.07 -1.00 7.19
CA ALA A 96 6.01 -0.26 6.51
C ALA A 96 6.24 1.24 6.69
N CYS A 97 6.09 2.01 5.61
CA CYS A 97 6.44 3.43 5.59
C CYS A 97 5.78 4.23 6.73
N ASN A 98 6.59 5.01 7.44
CA ASN A 98 6.16 6.03 8.40
C ASN A 98 5.28 5.51 9.55
N THR A 99 5.18 4.20 9.78
CA THR A 99 4.24 3.62 10.75
C THR A 99 4.39 4.25 12.15
N ALA A 100 5.63 4.54 12.55
CA ALA A 100 5.99 5.14 13.83
C ALA A 100 6.21 6.67 13.76
N GLU A 101 5.90 7.32 12.64
CA GLU A 101 6.13 8.75 12.45
C GLU A 101 5.22 9.60 13.37
N GLY A 102 5.81 10.55 14.09
CA GLY A 102 5.09 11.54 14.91
C GLY A 102 4.35 10.95 16.11
N ASP A 103 3.64 11.80 16.84
CA ASP A 103 2.97 11.41 18.10
C ASP A 103 1.94 10.28 17.89
N THR A 104 1.21 10.31 16.77
CA THR A 104 0.23 9.28 16.42
C THR A 104 0.92 7.93 16.16
N GLY A 105 2.02 7.91 15.40
CA GLY A 105 2.78 6.70 15.12
C GLY A 105 3.42 6.11 16.38
N LEU A 106 4.00 6.95 17.24
CA LEU A 106 4.56 6.50 18.52
C LEU A 106 3.47 5.88 19.43
N SER A 107 2.31 6.53 19.53
CA SER A 107 1.19 5.99 20.32
C SER A 107 0.66 4.66 19.76
N PHE A 108 0.67 4.51 18.43
CA PHE A 108 0.27 3.28 17.77
C PHE A 108 1.23 2.12 18.10
N VAL A 109 2.54 2.35 17.96
CA VAL A 109 3.58 1.36 18.25
C VAL A 109 3.59 0.97 19.73
N ASP A 110 3.43 1.92 20.65
CA ASP A 110 3.32 1.65 22.09
C ASP A 110 2.08 0.82 22.44
N SER A 111 0.95 1.10 21.76
CA SER A 111 -0.27 0.30 21.91
C SER A 111 -0.10 -1.11 21.39
N LEU A 112 0.58 -1.31 20.25
CA LEU A 112 0.91 -2.66 19.75
C LEU A 112 1.76 -3.43 20.76
N ALA A 113 2.81 -2.79 21.29
CA ALA A 113 3.70 -3.42 22.26
C ALA A 113 2.96 -3.81 23.54
N THR A 114 2.13 -2.89 24.05
CA THR A 114 1.31 -3.13 25.25
C THR A 114 0.31 -4.26 25.06
N LEU A 115 -0.39 -4.29 23.92
CA LEU A 115 -1.47 -5.25 23.67
C LEU A 115 -0.95 -6.64 23.29
N THR A 116 0.22 -6.73 22.66
CA THR A 116 0.88 -8.01 22.36
C THR A 116 1.77 -8.49 23.53
N GLY A 117 2.23 -7.60 24.40
CA GLY A 117 3.24 -7.93 25.41
C GLY A 117 4.59 -8.31 24.79
N ARG A 118 4.90 -7.74 23.61
CA ARG A 118 6.13 -7.96 22.84
C ARG A 118 6.78 -6.62 22.52
N ASP A 119 8.09 -6.66 22.34
CA ASP A 119 8.85 -5.49 21.92
C ASP A 119 8.61 -5.27 20.42
N VAL A 120 8.32 -4.04 20.01
CA VAL A 120 7.91 -3.67 18.65
C VAL A 120 8.90 -2.68 18.08
N ALA A 121 9.39 -2.95 16.87
CA ALA A 121 10.19 -2.01 16.09
C ALA A 121 9.45 -1.60 14.81
N ALA A 122 9.51 -0.31 14.46
CA ALA A 122 8.84 0.24 13.28
C ALA A 122 9.56 1.48 12.75
N SER A 123 9.36 1.79 11.46
CA SER A 123 10.01 2.95 10.84
C SER A 123 9.22 4.26 11.05
N THR A 124 9.96 5.35 11.18
CA THR A 124 9.46 6.74 11.22
C THR A 124 9.52 7.42 9.87
N ASN A 125 10.15 6.78 8.90
CA ASN A 125 10.36 7.28 7.56
C ASN A 125 9.90 6.26 6.52
N ARG A 126 10.13 6.60 5.26
CA ARG A 126 9.81 5.76 4.11
C ARG A 126 10.67 4.49 4.09
N THR A 127 10.02 3.33 4.03
CA THR A 127 10.67 2.04 3.88
C THR A 127 10.81 1.62 2.40
N GLY A 128 12.00 1.17 2.00
CA GLY A 128 12.32 0.79 0.62
C GLY A 128 12.83 1.97 -0.23
N VAL A 129 12.53 1.96 -1.53
CA VAL A 129 13.05 3.00 -2.45
C VAL A 129 12.59 4.39 -2.04
N GLY A 130 13.53 5.31 -1.86
CA GLY A 130 13.26 6.69 -1.44
C GLY A 130 13.39 6.91 0.07
N GLY A 131 13.68 5.86 0.84
CA GLY A 131 14.16 5.94 2.22
C GLY A 131 15.13 4.79 2.50
N ASP A 132 14.90 4.02 3.56
CA ASP A 132 15.79 2.94 4.01
C ASP A 132 15.01 1.73 4.55
N TRP A 133 15.68 0.81 5.25
CA TRP A 133 15.05 -0.37 5.88
C TRP A 133 15.25 -0.37 7.40
N ASP A 134 15.69 0.75 7.95
CA ASP A 134 15.95 0.90 9.38
C ASP A 134 14.62 1.07 10.12
N LEU A 135 14.56 0.54 11.34
CA LEU A 135 13.41 0.69 12.24
C LEU A 135 13.86 1.62 13.37
N GLU A 136 13.56 2.91 13.27
CA GLU A 136 14.12 3.91 14.18
C GLU A 136 13.44 3.92 15.55
N ILE A 137 12.23 3.36 15.64
CA ILE A 137 11.49 3.25 16.89
C ILE A 137 11.49 1.80 17.32
N ALA A 138 11.79 1.61 18.61
CA ALA A 138 11.68 0.34 19.30
C ALA A 138 11.03 0.56 20.67
N THR A 139 10.09 -0.30 21.04
CA THR A 139 9.65 -0.44 22.43
C THR A 139 10.50 -1.52 23.06
N GLY A 140 11.26 -1.21 24.12
CA GLY A 140 12.12 -2.20 24.77
C GLY A 140 13.40 -2.52 24.00
N SER A 141 13.88 -3.76 24.09
CA SER A 141 15.10 -4.23 23.42
C SER A 141 14.70 -5.10 22.24
N ILE A 142 15.41 -4.97 21.11
CA ILE A 142 15.13 -5.77 19.92
C ILE A 142 16.34 -6.68 19.70
N GLU A 143 16.20 -7.95 20.04
CA GLU A 143 17.24 -8.96 19.84
C GLU A 143 17.16 -9.62 18.45
N SER A 144 15.99 -9.54 17.82
CA SER A 144 15.73 -10.14 16.52
C SER A 144 16.35 -9.34 15.38
N VAL A 145 17.01 -10.06 14.47
CA VAL A 145 17.53 -9.50 13.21
C VAL A 145 16.49 -9.64 12.09
N SER A 146 16.54 -8.74 11.10
CA SER A 146 15.73 -8.90 9.89
C SER A 146 15.95 -10.27 9.26
N ALA A 147 14.86 -10.90 8.82
CA ALA A 147 14.93 -12.10 8.02
C ALA A 147 15.20 -11.78 6.54
N LEU A 148 15.13 -10.52 6.11
CA LEU A 148 15.54 -10.12 4.76
C LEU A 148 17.05 -9.93 4.69
N SER A 149 17.67 -10.43 3.62
CA SER A 149 19.07 -10.09 3.32
C SER A 149 19.21 -8.63 2.86
N GLN A 150 20.34 -8.01 3.21
CA GLN A 150 20.68 -6.67 2.73
C GLN A 150 20.64 -6.57 1.20
N GLN A 151 21.12 -7.60 0.50
CA GLN A 151 21.14 -7.62 -0.96
C GLN A 151 19.72 -7.52 -1.56
N SER A 152 18.74 -8.22 -0.99
CA SER A 152 17.34 -8.14 -1.43
C SER A 152 16.73 -6.78 -1.13
N MET A 153 17.03 -6.24 0.06
CA MET A 153 16.58 -4.91 0.48
C MET A 153 17.13 -3.80 -0.44
N ASP A 154 18.42 -3.85 -0.81
CA ASP A 154 19.07 -2.89 -1.71
C ASP A 154 18.57 -3.00 -3.16
N ALA A 155 18.21 -4.21 -3.60
CA ALA A 155 17.75 -4.46 -4.96
C ALA A 155 16.28 -4.09 -5.17
N TYR A 156 15.49 -4.01 -4.10
CA TYR A 156 14.05 -3.73 -4.18
C TYR A 156 13.78 -2.34 -4.76
N GLN A 157 12.90 -2.27 -5.76
CA GLN A 157 12.66 -1.05 -6.53
C GLN A 157 11.36 -0.31 -6.14
N TRP A 158 10.69 -0.74 -5.07
CA TRP A 158 9.40 -0.20 -4.65
C TRP A 158 9.47 0.41 -3.25
N GLY A 159 8.53 1.32 -2.96
CA GLY A 159 8.32 1.84 -1.62
C GLY A 159 7.14 1.16 -0.96
N LEU A 160 7.13 1.17 0.37
CA LEU A 160 6.02 0.61 1.15
C LEU A 160 4.99 1.70 1.56
N ALA A 161 4.89 2.79 0.80
CA ALA A 161 3.90 3.84 1.07
C ALA A 161 2.63 3.59 0.26
N THR A 162 1.48 3.87 0.87
CA THR A 162 0.19 3.87 0.18
C THR A 162 -0.49 5.22 0.36
N PHE A 163 -1.01 5.75 -0.74
CA PHE A 163 -1.82 6.96 -0.74
C PHE A 163 -3.27 6.60 -1.02
N THR A 164 -4.12 6.80 -0.02
CA THR A 164 -5.56 6.48 -0.13
C THR A 164 -6.35 7.70 -0.59
N VAL A 165 -6.99 7.58 -1.73
CA VAL A 165 -7.95 8.56 -2.24
C VAL A 165 -9.26 8.41 -1.49
N THR A 166 -9.71 9.50 -0.87
CA THR A 166 -10.93 9.54 -0.03
C THR A 166 -12.03 10.43 -0.62
N SER A 167 -11.74 11.14 -1.71
CA SER A 167 -12.65 12.10 -2.34
C SER A 167 -12.74 11.88 -3.84
N THR A 168 -13.97 11.91 -4.37
CA THR A 168 -14.24 11.85 -5.82
C THR A 168 -14.02 13.20 -6.52
N SER A 169 -13.64 14.23 -5.78
CA SER A 169 -13.39 15.57 -6.30
C SER A 169 -12.23 15.58 -7.30
N ASN A 170 -12.32 16.40 -8.35
CA ASN A 170 -11.27 16.49 -9.37
C ASN A 170 -9.92 16.99 -8.81
N THR A 171 -9.93 17.80 -7.74
CA THR A 171 -8.75 18.39 -7.08
C THR A 171 -9.04 18.60 -5.59
N GLY A 172 -7.99 18.88 -4.80
CA GLY A 172 -8.09 19.23 -3.39
C GLY A 172 -7.82 18.04 -2.47
N THR A 173 -7.99 18.26 -1.17
CA THR A 173 -7.66 17.26 -0.15
C THR A 173 -8.44 15.96 -0.33
N GLY A 174 -7.74 14.84 -0.25
CA GLY A 174 -8.26 13.49 -0.44
C GLY A 174 -8.50 13.09 -1.91
N SER A 175 -8.21 13.96 -2.89
CA SER A 175 -8.43 13.65 -4.30
C SER A 175 -7.31 12.78 -4.90
N LEU A 176 -7.64 12.08 -5.98
CA LEU A 176 -6.65 11.32 -6.77
C LEU A 176 -5.46 12.19 -7.22
N ARG A 177 -5.69 13.46 -7.57
CA ARG A 177 -4.60 14.35 -7.99
C ARG A 177 -3.65 14.71 -6.86
N GLU A 178 -4.18 14.89 -5.66
CA GLU A 178 -3.34 15.14 -4.49
C GLU A 178 -2.51 13.88 -4.17
N ALA A 179 -3.13 12.69 -4.17
CA ALA A 179 -2.43 11.43 -3.98
C ALA A 179 -1.29 11.24 -5.00
N LEU A 180 -1.55 11.46 -6.30
CA LEU A 180 -0.53 11.41 -7.35
C LEU A 180 0.58 12.47 -7.17
N THR A 181 0.25 13.63 -6.60
CA THR A 181 1.21 14.70 -6.33
C THR A 181 2.13 14.32 -5.17
N ASN A 182 1.59 13.68 -4.13
CA ASN A 182 2.33 13.30 -2.93
C ASN A 182 3.12 11.99 -3.09
N ALA A 183 2.64 11.07 -3.93
CA ALA A 183 3.32 9.81 -4.21
C ALA A 183 4.74 10.01 -4.76
N GLN A 184 5.59 9.00 -4.61
CA GLN A 184 6.92 8.90 -5.18
C GLN A 184 7.00 7.70 -6.12
N ASN A 185 8.12 7.55 -6.83
CA ASN A 185 8.36 6.34 -7.63
C ASN A 185 8.35 5.11 -6.70
N GLY A 186 7.66 4.06 -7.13
CA GLY A 186 7.50 2.82 -6.38
C GLY A 186 6.27 2.76 -5.49
N ASP A 187 5.41 3.79 -5.47
CA ASP A 187 4.23 3.84 -4.59
C ASP A 187 2.96 3.25 -5.20
N ILE A 188 2.03 2.94 -4.30
CA ILE A 188 0.65 2.59 -4.63
C ILE A 188 -0.27 3.75 -4.27
N VAL A 189 -1.16 4.09 -5.20
CA VAL A 189 -2.30 4.98 -4.97
C VAL A 189 -3.56 4.13 -5.06
N THR A 190 -4.27 3.99 -3.94
CA THR A 190 -5.51 3.20 -3.82
C THR A 190 -6.68 4.09 -3.41
N PHE A 191 -7.86 3.51 -3.17
CA PHE A 191 -9.08 4.25 -2.85
C PHE A 191 -9.73 3.71 -1.57
N SER A 192 -10.35 4.59 -0.79
CA SER A 192 -10.99 4.18 0.47
C SER A 192 -12.26 3.35 0.27
N THR A 193 -12.84 3.42 -0.91
CA THR A 193 -14.07 2.71 -1.29
C THR A 193 -14.21 2.71 -2.81
N GLY A 194 -15.03 1.81 -3.35
CA GLY A 194 -15.41 1.83 -4.76
C GLY A 194 -16.04 3.18 -5.11
N MET A 195 -15.56 3.81 -6.18
CA MET A 195 -15.96 5.18 -6.50
C MET A 195 -15.79 5.53 -7.98
N THR A 196 -16.47 6.60 -8.40
CA THR A 196 -16.26 7.22 -9.71
C THR A 196 -15.58 8.58 -9.53
N VAL A 197 -14.36 8.71 -10.02
CA VAL A 197 -13.60 9.97 -10.04
C VAL A 197 -13.95 10.73 -11.31
N ALA A 198 -14.72 11.80 -11.17
CA ALA A 198 -15.18 12.63 -12.28
C ALA A 198 -14.11 13.65 -12.69
N LEU A 199 -13.36 13.35 -13.75
CA LEU A 199 -12.24 14.18 -14.22
C LEU A 199 -12.73 15.37 -15.03
N GLN A 200 -12.34 16.58 -14.61
CA GLN A 200 -12.67 17.82 -15.32
C GLN A 200 -11.56 18.24 -16.30
N SER A 201 -10.38 17.65 -16.17
CA SER A 201 -9.19 17.81 -17.00
C SER A 201 -8.41 16.51 -17.04
N GLN A 202 -7.44 16.38 -17.94
CA GLN A 202 -6.66 15.15 -18.12
C GLN A 202 -5.90 14.80 -16.83
N LEU A 203 -5.97 13.54 -16.40
CA LEU A 203 -5.16 13.03 -15.29
C LEU A 203 -3.73 12.77 -15.79
N VAL A 204 -2.72 13.42 -15.20
CA VAL A 204 -1.33 13.24 -15.63
C VAL A 204 -0.60 12.39 -14.60
N VAL A 205 -0.01 11.29 -15.04
CA VAL A 205 0.87 10.45 -14.22
C VAL A 205 2.30 10.66 -14.65
N SER A 206 3.10 11.18 -13.72
CA SER A 206 4.50 11.57 -13.95
C SER A 206 5.51 10.73 -13.18
N LYS A 207 5.05 9.72 -12.44
CA LYS A 207 5.86 8.89 -11.54
C LYS A 207 5.58 7.41 -11.80
N ASN A 208 6.57 6.57 -11.56
CA ASN A 208 6.46 5.12 -11.69
C ASN A 208 5.65 4.58 -10.51
N ILE A 209 4.33 4.50 -10.64
CA ILE A 209 3.43 4.13 -9.55
C ILE A 209 2.40 3.09 -10.01
N THR A 210 1.72 2.49 -9.06
CA THR A 210 0.50 1.71 -9.30
C THR A 210 -0.70 2.55 -8.88
N ILE A 211 -1.68 2.71 -9.76
CA ILE A 211 -3.03 3.16 -9.38
C ILE A 211 -3.86 1.90 -9.27
N ASP A 212 -4.23 1.56 -8.04
CA ASP A 212 -4.94 0.35 -7.67
C ASP A 212 -6.41 0.67 -7.39
N GLY A 213 -7.30 0.21 -8.27
CA GLY A 213 -8.75 0.36 -8.17
C GLY A 213 -9.49 -0.93 -7.89
N ASP A 214 -8.79 -2.06 -7.67
CA ASP A 214 -9.37 -3.34 -7.25
C ASP A 214 -9.08 -3.51 -5.76
N LEU A 215 -9.98 -2.97 -4.92
CA LEU A 215 -9.68 -2.75 -3.51
C LEU A 215 -9.63 -4.05 -2.71
N ASN A 216 -10.34 -5.07 -3.19
CA ASN A 216 -10.42 -6.38 -2.59
C ASN A 216 -9.53 -7.42 -3.31
N ASN A 217 -8.85 -7.05 -4.40
CA ASN A 217 -7.98 -7.92 -5.19
C ASN A 217 -8.73 -9.15 -5.74
N ASP A 218 -10.00 -9.00 -6.10
CA ASP A 218 -10.85 -10.07 -6.65
C ASP A 218 -10.80 -10.15 -8.20
N GLY A 219 -10.03 -9.27 -8.83
CA GLY A 219 -9.89 -9.14 -10.28
C GLY A 219 -10.97 -8.28 -10.93
N VAL A 220 -11.85 -7.65 -10.15
CA VAL A 220 -12.92 -6.75 -10.60
C VAL A 220 -12.58 -5.32 -10.20
N ALA A 221 -12.72 -4.41 -11.16
CA ALA A 221 -12.48 -3.00 -10.91
C ALA A 221 -13.60 -2.36 -10.08
N ASP A 222 -13.25 -1.78 -8.93
CA ASP A 222 -14.17 -1.03 -8.06
C ASP A 222 -14.18 0.47 -8.38
N VAL A 223 -13.15 0.95 -9.09
CA VAL A 223 -12.91 2.36 -9.31
C VAL A 223 -13.04 2.72 -10.78
N THR A 224 -13.81 3.77 -11.05
CA THR A 224 -13.99 4.33 -12.39
C THR A 224 -13.33 5.70 -12.50
N LEU A 225 -12.41 5.86 -13.45
CA LEU A 225 -11.85 7.14 -13.88
C LEU A 225 -12.65 7.65 -15.09
N ASP A 226 -13.35 8.76 -14.89
CA ASP A 226 -14.37 9.20 -15.83
C ASP A 226 -14.00 10.55 -16.47
N GLY A 227 -13.75 10.55 -17.79
CA GLY A 227 -13.42 11.75 -18.56
C GLY A 227 -14.61 12.67 -18.85
N GLN A 228 -15.83 12.26 -18.50
CA GLN A 228 -17.08 12.99 -18.63
C GLN A 228 -17.43 13.47 -20.05
N ASN A 229 -16.83 12.85 -21.08
CA ASN A 229 -16.81 13.31 -22.47
C ASN A 229 -16.21 14.73 -22.61
N ARG A 230 -15.33 15.15 -21.68
CA ARG A 230 -14.74 16.50 -21.63
C ARG A 230 -13.22 16.50 -21.83
N THR A 231 -12.56 15.39 -21.57
CA THR A 231 -11.10 15.29 -21.59
C THR A 231 -10.67 13.87 -21.90
N SER A 232 -9.41 13.68 -22.30
CA SER A 232 -8.82 12.33 -22.26
C SER A 232 -8.56 11.99 -20.81
N VAL A 233 -8.86 10.75 -20.43
CA VAL A 233 -8.93 10.38 -19.01
C VAL A 233 -7.55 10.48 -18.38
N ILE A 234 -6.56 9.80 -18.96
CA ILE A 234 -5.23 9.71 -18.38
C ILE A 234 -4.14 9.92 -19.43
N ARG A 235 -3.03 10.53 -18.98
CA ARG A 235 -1.79 10.66 -19.74
C ARG A 235 -0.62 10.20 -18.90
N VAL A 236 0.17 9.30 -19.44
CA VAL A 236 1.41 8.82 -18.82
C VAL A 236 2.58 9.56 -19.47
N ASN A 237 3.42 10.23 -18.68
CA ASN A 237 4.57 10.94 -19.23
C ASN A 237 5.58 9.97 -19.87
N SER A 238 6.33 10.45 -20.87
CA SER A 238 7.39 9.65 -21.49
C SER A 238 8.42 9.18 -20.44
N GLY A 239 8.80 7.91 -20.51
CA GLY A 239 9.74 7.28 -19.57
C GLY A 239 9.13 6.89 -18.22
N VAL A 240 7.81 7.04 -18.05
CA VAL A 240 7.08 6.63 -16.84
C VAL A 240 6.37 5.31 -17.07
N THR A 241 6.51 4.39 -16.12
CA THR A 241 5.73 3.15 -16.03
C THR A 241 4.62 3.34 -14.99
N ALA A 242 3.42 3.69 -15.44
CA ALA A 242 2.23 3.69 -14.61
C ALA A 242 1.51 2.35 -14.74
N THR A 243 1.35 1.64 -13.63
CA THR A 243 0.51 0.43 -13.58
C THR A 243 -0.91 0.86 -13.23
N LEU A 244 -1.87 0.41 -14.02
CA LEU A 244 -3.30 0.59 -13.76
C LEU A 244 -3.84 -0.78 -13.40
N ASP A 245 -4.11 -0.98 -12.12
CA ASP A 245 -4.64 -2.24 -11.60
C ASP A 245 -6.10 -2.03 -11.22
N GLY A 246 -7.01 -2.87 -11.71
CA GLY A 246 -8.41 -2.77 -11.29
C GLY A 246 -9.13 -1.44 -11.56
N VAL A 247 -8.83 -0.69 -12.63
CA VAL A 247 -9.51 0.59 -12.93
C VAL A 247 -10.34 0.56 -14.21
N ILE A 248 -11.57 1.06 -14.15
CA ILE A 248 -12.40 1.33 -15.32
C ILE A 248 -12.07 2.71 -15.85
N ILE A 249 -11.68 2.82 -17.12
CA ILE A 249 -11.50 4.11 -17.81
C ILE A 249 -12.66 4.32 -18.77
N THR A 250 -13.41 5.40 -18.59
CA THR A 250 -14.62 5.65 -19.38
C THR A 250 -14.82 7.11 -19.77
N ARG A 251 -15.66 7.33 -20.79
CA ARG A 251 -16.09 8.65 -21.29
C ARG A 251 -14.92 9.61 -21.56
N GLY A 252 -13.80 9.10 -22.08
CA GLY A 252 -12.66 9.91 -22.54
C GLY A 252 -12.88 10.48 -23.95
N VAL A 253 -12.30 11.64 -24.23
CA VAL A 253 -12.28 12.27 -25.57
C VAL A 253 -10.85 12.58 -25.97
N ALA A 254 -10.45 12.17 -27.18
CA ALA A 254 -9.10 12.43 -27.67
C ALA A 254 -8.85 13.94 -27.86
N SER A 255 -7.71 14.44 -27.38
CA SER A 255 -7.31 15.84 -27.53
C SER A 255 -6.60 16.14 -28.85
N THR A 256 -6.21 15.10 -29.60
CA THR A 256 -5.56 15.20 -30.91
C THR A 256 -6.56 14.91 -32.03
N ALA A 257 -6.46 15.64 -33.14
CA ALA A 257 -7.25 15.43 -34.36
C ALA A 257 -6.86 14.09 -35.03
N GLY A 258 -7.28 12.97 -34.44
CA GLY A 258 -6.99 11.61 -34.94
C GLY A 258 -8.06 11.05 -35.87
N ALA A 259 -9.24 11.64 -35.94
CA ALA A 259 -10.28 11.22 -36.88
C ALA A 259 -10.06 11.85 -38.27
N SER A 260 -9.00 11.44 -38.97
CA SER A 260 -8.92 11.65 -40.42
C SER A 260 -9.81 10.63 -41.13
N SER A 261 -11.14 10.80 -41.06
CA SER A 261 -12.08 10.02 -41.89
C SER A 261 -12.36 10.68 -43.25
N GLY A 262 -11.58 11.69 -43.64
CA GLY A 262 -11.84 12.45 -44.87
C GLY A 262 -13.09 13.34 -44.82
N ALA A 263 -13.69 13.51 -43.64
CA ALA A 263 -14.78 14.44 -43.38
C ALA A 263 -14.50 15.26 -42.11
N THR A 264 -15.15 16.43 -42.01
CA THR A 264 -15.15 17.39 -40.90
C THR A 264 -15.63 16.75 -39.59
N ILE A 265 -14.77 15.96 -38.94
CA ILE A 265 -14.99 15.44 -37.59
C ILE A 265 -14.20 16.35 -36.64
N ALA A 266 -14.87 17.02 -35.69
CA ALA A 266 -14.19 17.81 -34.67
C ALA A 266 -13.54 16.85 -33.65
N ALA A 267 -12.48 17.27 -32.96
CA ALA A 267 -11.84 16.45 -31.93
C ALA A 267 -12.83 16.02 -30.81
N SER A 268 -13.89 16.80 -30.58
CA SER A 268 -15.01 16.47 -29.69
C SER A 268 -15.79 15.22 -30.08
N ASP A 269 -15.70 14.80 -31.33
CA ASP A 269 -16.46 13.68 -31.89
C ASP A 269 -15.64 12.36 -31.80
N ALA A 270 -14.36 12.45 -31.42
CA ALA A 270 -13.49 11.30 -31.13
C ALA A 270 -13.71 10.81 -29.68
N LEU A 271 -14.88 10.23 -29.44
CA LEU A 271 -15.20 9.56 -28.18
C LEU A 271 -14.39 8.25 -28.07
N GLY A 272 -13.90 7.94 -26.86
CA GLY A 272 -13.11 6.73 -26.58
C GLY A 272 -11.60 6.96 -26.42
N GLY A 273 -11.11 8.20 -26.54
CA GLY A 273 -9.72 8.56 -26.23
C GLY A 273 -9.44 8.52 -24.73
N GLY A 274 -9.22 7.31 -24.20
CA GLY A 274 -9.04 7.08 -22.75
C GLY A 274 -7.62 7.38 -22.26
N ILE A 275 -6.61 6.82 -22.92
CA ILE A 275 -5.21 6.80 -22.49
C ILE A 275 -4.34 7.41 -23.59
N ASN A 276 -3.53 8.42 -23.26
CA ASN A 276 -2.59 9.09 -24.19
C ASN A 276 -1.15 9.09 -23.69
#